data_AF-A0A2E6HW04-F1
#
_entry.id   AF-A0A2E6HW04-F1
#
_cell.length_a   1.000
_cell.length_b   1.000
_cell.length_c   1.000
_cell.angle_alpha   90.00
_cell.angle_beta   90.00
_cell.angle_gamma   90.00
#
_symmetry.space_group_name_H-M   'P 1'
#
loop_
_entity.id
_entity.type
_entity.pdbx_description
1 polymer ?
#
loop_
_entity_poly.entity_id
_entity_poly.type
_entity_poly.pdbx_seq_one_letter_code
_entity_poly.pdbx_strand_id
1 'polypeptide(L)'
;MPPLRERSEDVILLAESFIEEFGRTYKLGQRTPTETSRELLREYHWLGNVRELSNAVKRAMIMHDAETLQPDTIPVSIRTTNSLATQKWNSNQLVIDIPDGGVTFEEVEKHVIDHTLKFTRVE
;
A
#
# COMPACT_ATOMS: atom_id res chain seq x y z
N MET A 1 16.76 9.57 1.32
CA MET A 1 16.00 9.72 2.58
C MET A 1 15.62 8.34 3.09
N PRO A 2 15.61 8.10 4.42
CA PRO A 2 15.15 6.85 4.98
C PRO A 2 13.67 6.60 4.63
N PRO A 3 13.25 5.33 4.54
CA PRO A 3 11.88 4.95 4.22
C PRO A 3 10.92 5.27 5.37
N LEU A 4 9.66 5.50 5.03
CA LEU A 4 8.65 5.98 5.97
C LEU A 4 8.40 5.02 7.14
N ARG A 5 8.62 3.71 6.94
CA ARG A 5 8.55 2.68 7.98
C ARG A 5 9.53 2.87 9.15
N GLU A 6 10.64 3.57 8.93
CA GLU A 6 11.65 3.86 9.97
C GLU A 6 11.30 5.15 10.74
N ARG A 7 10.17 5.80 10.41
CA ARG A 7 9.73 7.11 10.89
C ARG A 7 8.21 7.14 11.13
N SER A 8 7.71 6.22 11.95
CA SER A 8 6.27 6.05 12.23
C SER A 8 5.57 7.32 12.74
N GLU A 9 6.25 8.15 13.52
CA GLU A 9 5.68 9.42 14.03
C GLU A 9 5.47 10.45 12.91
N ASP A 10 6.27 10.41 11.84
CA ASP A 10 6.11 11.31 10.69
C ASP A 10 4.96 10.88 9.78
N VAL A 11 4.49 9.63 9.85
CA VAL A 11 3.37 9.14 9.05
C VAL A 11 2.11 9.96 9.32
N ILE A 12 1.82 10.23 10.60
CA ILE A 12 0.60 10.95 10.98
C ILE A 12 0.71 12.43 10.60
N LEU A 13 1.86 13.05 10.86
CA LEU A 13 2.10 14.44 10.48
C LEU A 13 1.96 14.65 8.96
N LEU A 14 2.50 13.72 8.17
CA LEU A 14 2.36 13.75 6.72
C LEU A 14 0.93 13.48 6.26
N ALA A 15 0.24 12.52 6.88
CA ALA A 15 -1.15 12.22 6.57
C ALA A 15 -2.05 13.45 6.81
N GLU A 16 -1.89 14.13 7.95
CA GLU A 16 -2.64 15.34 8.27
C GLU A 16 -2.35 16.48 7.28
N SER A 17 -1.07 16.68 6.92
CA SER A 17 -0.67 17.65 5.89
C SER A 17 -1.35 17.37 4.54
N PHE A 18 -1.39 16.10 4.10
CA PHE A 18 -2.08 15.71 2.87
C PHE A 18 -3.59 15.88 2.95
N ILE A 19 -4.21 15.57 4.09
CA ILE A 19 -5.64 15.79 4.30
C ILE A 19 -5.98 17.27 4.14
N GLU A 20 -5.18 18.15 4.72
CA GLU A 20 -5.35 19.59 4.61
C GLU A 20 -5.15 20.08 3.17
N GLU A 21 -4.10 19.61 2.49
CA GLU A 21 -3.81 19.91 1.08
C GLU A 21 -4.95 19.48 0.16
N PHE A 22 -5.45 18.25 0.31
CA PHE A 22 -6.52 17.71 -0.52
C PHE A 22 -7.89 18.32 -0.19
N GLY A 23 -8.15 18.61 1.07
CA GLY A 23 -9.35 19.35 1.49
C GLY A 23 -9.47 20.69 0.77
N ARG A 24 -8.35 21.43 0.67
CA ARG A 24 -8.27 22.67 -0.13
C ARG A 24 -8.38 22.41 -1.63
N THR A 25 -7.59 21.48 -2.16
CA THR A 25 -7.46 21.24 -3.61
C THR A 25 -8.77 20.77 -4.24
N TYR A 26 -9.49 19.88 -3.54
CA TYR A 26 -10.74 19.29 -4.02
C TYR A 26 -11.99 19.96 -3.44
N LYS A 27 -11.83 21.04 -2.66
CA LYS A 27 -12.93 21.77 -1.99
C LYS A 27 -13.82 20.87 -1.13
N LEU A 28 -13.21 19.92 -0.43
CA LEU A 28 -13.90 18.93 0.41
C LEU A 28 -14.07 19.37 1.88
N GLY A 29 -13.64 20.60 2.19
CA GLY A 29 -13.60 21.11 3.56
C GLY A 29 -12.43 20.53 4.37
N GLN A 30 -12.37 20.92 5.65
CA GLN A 30 -11.42 20.35 6.59
C GLN A 30 -11.94 18.99 7.06
N ARG A 31 -11.06 18.00 7.07
CA ARG A 31 -11.38 16.66 7.55
C ARG A 31 -10.36 16.20 8.57
N THR A 32 -10.78 15.31 9.45
CA THR A 32 -9.92 14.82 10.53
C THR A 32 -10.00 13.29 10.62
N PRO A 33 -8.87 12.58 10.67
CA PRO A 33 -8.89 11.14 10.91
C PRO A 33 -9.19 10.85 12.38
N THR A 34 -10.02 9.84 12.63
CA THR A 34 -10.23 9.29 13.97
C THR A 34 -8.95 8.69 14.53
N GLU A 35 -8.86 8.52 15.85
CA GLU A 35 -7.69 7.89 16.48
C GLU A 35 -7.44 6.49 15.91
N THR A 36 -8.48 5.68 15.74
CA THR A 36 -8.38 4.35 15.13
C THR A 36 -7.86 4.39 13.69
N SER A 37 -8.20 5.43 12.91
CA SER A 37 -7.64 5.61 11.56
C SER A 37 -6.16 6.02 11.61
N ARG A 38 -5.76 6.84 12.59
CA ARG A 38 -4.35 7.19 12.83
C ARG A 38 -3.55 5.95 13.19
N GLU A 39 -4.05 5.12 14.09
CA GLU A 39 -3.43 3.85 14.48
C GLU A 39 -3.21 2.94 13.25
N LEU A 40 -4.25 2.76 12.42
CA LEU A 40 -4.12 1.96 11.18
C LEU A 40 -3.05 2.49 10.23
N LEU A 41 -2.96 3.82 10.06
CA LEU A 41 -1.93 4.42 9.21
C LEU A 41 -0.53 4.26 9.82
N ARG A 42 -0.41 4.37 11.16
CA ARG A 42 0.86 4.24 11.90
C ARG A 42 1.41 2.81 11.85
N GLU A 43 0.55 1.81 11.97
CA GLU A 43 0.93 0.39 12.01
C GLU A 43 1.22 -0.19 10.62
N TYR A 44 0.72 0.44 9.56
CA TYR A 44 0.93 -0.04 8.22
C TYR A 44 2.41 0.03 7.79
N HIS A 45 2.91 -1.07 7.24
CA HIS A 45 4.26 -1.15 6.71
C HIS A 45 4.32 -0.49 5.33
N TRP A 46 4.53 0.83 5.30
CA TRP A 46 4.68 1.62 4.07
C TRP A 46 5.92 1.17 3.28
N LEU A 47 5.73 0.23 2.34
CA LEU A 47 6.76 -0.26 1.42
C LEU A 47 7.17 0.82 0.41
N GLY A 48 6.22 1.70 0.06
CA GLY A 48 6.37 2.77 -0.94
C GLY A 48 6.44 4.19 -0.37
N ASN A 49 7.43 4.50 0.48
CA ASN A 49 7.74 5.86 0.96
C ASN A 49 6.50 6.75 1.24
N VAL A 50 6.51 8.00 0.77
CA VAL A 50 5.50 9.04 1.01
C VAL A 50 4.38 9.03 -0.06
N ARG A 51 4.67 8.52 -1.26
CA ARG A 51 3.71 8.50 -2.38
C ARG A 51 2.57 7.51 -2.14
N GLU A 52 2.87 6.37 -1.51
CA GLU A 52 1.85 5.40 -1.15
C GLU A 52 0.88 5.98 -0.12
N LEU A 53 1.40 6.59 0.96
CA LEU A 53 0.61 7.31 1.96
C LEU A 53 -0.26 8.39 1.33
N SER A 54 0.34 9.27 0.51
CA SER A 54 -0.38 10.33 -0.20
C SER A 54 -1.54 9.79 -1.03
N ASN A 55 -1.32 8.73 -1.81
CA ASN A 55 -2.38 8.11 -2.63
C ASN A 55 -3.47 7.47 -1.78
N ALA A 56 -3.12 6.85 -0.66
CA ALA A 56 -4.09 6.26 0.25
C ALA A 56 -5.00 7.31 0.88
N VAL A 57 -4.40 8.39 1.40
CA VAL A 57 -5.12 9.54 1.97
C VAL A 57 -5.98 10.21 0.90
N LYS A 58 -5.44 10.44 -0.30
CA LYS A 58 -6.21 11.03 -1.41
C LYS A 58 -7.44 10.21 -1.76
N ARG A 59 -7.32 8.87 -1.82
CA ARG A 59 -8.45 7.97 -2.07
C ARG A 59 -9.49 8.05 -0.95
N ALA A 60 -9.07 8.04 0.30
CA ALA A 60 -9.97 8.18 1.44
C ALA A 60 -10.75 9.51 1.40
N MET A 61 -10.08 10.61 1.01
CA MET A 61 -10.70 11.92 0.86
C MET A 61 -11.71 11.98 -0.29
N ILE A 62 -11.37 11.44 -1.46
CA ILE A 62 -12.21 11.56 -2.67
C ILE A 62 -13.40 10.59 -2.66
N MET A 63 -13.25 9.40 -2.09
CA MET A 63 -14.28 8.34 -2.17
C MET A 63 -15.33 8.42 -1.06
N HIS A 64 -15.15 9.28 -0.07
CA HIS A 64 -16.06 9.43 1.06
C HIS A 64 -16.41 10.90 1.26
N ASP A 65 -17.66 11.20 1.59
CA ASP A 65 -18.15 12.57 1.82
C ASP A 65 -18.20 12.97 3.32
N ALA A 66 -17.68 12.12 4.20
CA ALA A 66 -17.66 12.38 5.64
C ALA A 66 -16.57 13.37 6.02
N GLU A 67 -16.89 14.30 6.94
CA GLU A 67 -15.91 15.21 7.56
C GLU A 67 -14.86 14.46 8.39
N THR A 68 -15.24 13.29 8.92
CA THR A 68 -14.37 12.45 9.73
C THR A 68 -13.91 11.24 8.91
N LEU A 69 -12.60 11.05 8.77
CA LEU A 69 -12.05 9.85 8.14
C LEU A 69 -12.09 8.70 9.15
N GLN A 70 -13.06 7.82 8.96
CA GLN A 70 -13.25 6.60 9.74
C GLN A 70 -12.37 5.45 9.19
N PRO A 71 -12.11 4.39 9.99
CA PRO A 71 -11.28 3.28 9.56
C PRO A 71 -11.69 2.67 8.23
N ASP A 72 -12.98 2.56 7.94
CA ASP A 72 -13.56 2.03 6.71
C ASP A 72 -13.30 2.90 5.46
N THR A 73 -12.92 4.16 5.65
CA THR A 73 -12.54 5.08 4.56
C THR A 73 -11.10 4.88 4.07
N ILE A 74 -10.23 4.30 4.92
CA ILE A 74 -8.83 4.01 4.58
C ILE A 74 -8.79 2.81 3.65
N PRO A 75 -8.01 2.81 2.54
CA PRO A 75 -8.03 1.72 1.56
C PRO A 75 -7.92 0.30 2.16
N VAL A 76 -8.70 -0.64 1.61
CA VAL A 76 -8.74 -2.06 2.08
C VAL A 76 -7.35 -2.67 2.19
N SER A 77 -6.45 -2.37 1.25
CA SER A 77 -5.07 -2.86 1.30
C SER A 77 -4.40 -2.51 2.62
N ILE A 78 -4.60 -1.31 3.16
CA ILE A 78 -4.02 -0.89 4.44
C ILE A 78 -4.72 -1.58 5.60
N ARG A 79 -6.06 -1.65 5.57
CA ARG A 79 -6.87 -2.29 6.63
C ARG A 79 -6.58 -3.79 6.78
N THR A 80 -6.35 -4.49 5.66
CA THR A 80 -6.20 -5.95 5.61
C THR A 80 -4.75 -6.41 5.73
N THR A 81 -3.77 -5.55 5.40
CA THR A 81 -2.35 -5.94 5.49
C THR A 81 -1.88 -6.12 6.93
N ASN A 82 -2.55 -5.55 7.93
CA ASN A 82 -2.29 -5.90 9.33
C ASN A 82 -2.58 -7.40 9.63
N SER A 83 -3.32 -8.09 8.75
CA SER A 83 -3.53 -9.54 8.80
C SER A 83 -2.62 -10.35 7.86
N LEU A 84 -1.89 -9.72 6.92
CA LEU A 84 -1.09 -10.42 5.89
C LEU A 84 0.42 -10.12 5.94
N ALA A 85 0.84 -8.98 6.53
CA ALA A 85 2.25 -8.57 6.59
C ALA A 85 3.14 -9.44 7.49
N THR A 86 2.56 -10.35 8.27
CA THR A 86 3.28 -11.38 9.03
C THR A 86 3.52 -12.68 8.26
N GLN A 87 3.02 -12.81 7.02
CA GLN A 87 3.43 -13.94 6.18
C GLN A 87 4.83 -13.68 5.62
N LYS A 88 5.83 -14.31 6.24
CA LYS A 88 7.12 -14.60 5.64
C LYS A 88 6.92 -14.98 4.17
N TRP A 89 7.71 -14.37 3.28
CA TRP A 89 7.85 -14.87 1.93
C TRP A 89 8.15 -16.38 1.98
N ASN A 90 7.25 -17.22 1.46
CA ASN A 90 7.46 -18.66 1.36
C ASN A 90 8.46 -18.90 0.23
N SER A 91 9.59 -19.60 0.48
CA SER A 91 10.67 -19.93 -0.47
C SER A 91 10.24 -20.47 -1.85
N ASN A 92 8.95 -20.68 -2.09
CA ASN A 92 8.26 -20.58 -3.37
C ASN A 92 8.33 -19.18 -4.08
N GLN A 93 9.37 -18.32 -3.91
CA GLN A 93 9.50 -17.11 -4.77
C GLN A 93 9.95 -17.50 -6.16
N LEU A 94 9.14 -17.16 -7.14
CA LEU A 94 9.56 -17.12 -8.52
C LEU A 94 10.06 -15.72 -8.87
N VAL A 95 11.30 -15.61 -9.31
CA VAL A 95 11.88 -14.37 -9.86
C VAL A 95 11.77 -14.42 -11.37
N ILE A 96 11.14 -13.41 -11.97
CA ILE A 96 10.97 -13.28 -13.42
C ILE A 96 11.74 -12.05 -13.86
N ASP A 97 12.72 -12.25 -14.74
CA ASP A 97 13.48 -11.15 -15.33
C ASP A 97 12.68 -10.54 -16.47
N ILE A 98 12.39 -9.24 -16.37
CA ILE A 98 11.61 -8.49 -17.36
C ILE A 98 12.58 -7.53 -18.06
N PRO A 99 12.89 -7.73 -19.35
CA PRO A 99 13.81 -6.86 -20.07
C PRO A 99 13.19 -5.48 -20.29
N ASP A 100 14.05 -4.48 -20.55
CA ASP A 100 13.66 -3.07 -20.65
C ASP A 100 12.62 -2.75 -21.73
N GLY A 101 12.44 -3.63 -22.72
CA GLY A 101 11.39 -3.57 -23.74
C GLY A 101 10.01 -4.04 -23.26
N GLY A 102 9.91 -4.46 -22.00
CA GLY A 102 8.76 -5.16 -21.44
C GLY A 102 8.74 -6.64 -21.85
N VAL A 103 7.89 -7.39 -21.16
CA VAL A 103 7.48 -8.74 -21.55
C VAL A 103 6.00 -8.74 -21.81
N THR A 104 5.56 -9.56 -22.74
CA THR A 104 4.14 -9.86 -22.84
C THR A 104 3.74 -10.78 -21.69
N PHE A 105 2.47 -10.70 -21.30
CA PHE A 105 1.94 -11.55 -20.24
C PHE A 105 2.11 -13.05 -20.53
N GLU A 106 1.98 -13.43 -21.81
CA GLU A 106 2.08 -14.82 -22.28
C GLU A 106 3.51 -15.38 -22.11
N GLU A 107 4.53 -14.53 -22.20
CA GLU A 107 5.93 -14.90 -21.95
C GLU A 107 6.23 -15.09 -20.46
N VAL A 108 5.66 -14.22 -19.61
CA VAL A 108 5.76 -14.33 -18.14
C VAL A 108 5.12 -15.62 -17.67
N GLU A 109 3.91 -15.91 -18.16
CA GLU A 109 3.13 -17.09 -17.78
C GLU A 109 3.86 -18.39 -18.13
N LYS A 110 4.37 -18.49 -19.37
CA LYS A 110 5.14 -19.65 -19.81
C LYS A 110 6.37 -19.88 -18.92
N HIS A 111 7.05 -18.80 -18.52
CA HIS A 111 8.26 -18.88 -17.70
C HIS A 111 7.96 -19.38 -16.27
N VAL A 112 6.83 -18.95 -15.69
CA VAL A 112 6.37 -19.39 -14.37
C VAL A 112 6.10 -20.89 -14.35
N ILE A 113 5.34 -21.36 -15.34
CA ILE A 113 4.90 -22.76 -15.42
C ILE A 113 6.10 -23.70 -15.56
N ASP A 114 7.03 -23.39 -16.46
CA ASP A 114 8.23 -24.21 -16.68
C ASP A 114 9.11 -24.29 -15.43
N HIS A 115 9.25 -23.18 -14.70
CA HIS A 115 10.06 -23.13 -13.50
C HIS A 115 9.43 -23.95 -12.35
N THR A 116 8.11 -23.89 -12.17
CA THR A 116 7.40 -24.68 -11.14
C THR A 116 7.47 -26.19 -11.43
N LEU A 117 7.36 -26.60 -12.70
CA LEU A 117 7.43 -28.01 -13.09
C LEU A 117 8.83 -28.63 -12.86
N LYS A 118 9.90 -27.83 -12.98
CA LYS A 118 11.27 -28.27 -12.65
C LYS A 118 11.48 -28.50 -11.15
N PHE A 119 10.81 -27.74 -10.29
CA PHE A 119 10.92 -27.86 -8.83
C PHE A 119 10.00 -28.93 -8.21
N THR A 120 8.96 -29.38 -8.92
CA THR A 120 8.01 -30.39 -8.43
C THR A 120 8.40 -31.82 -8.84
N ARG A 121 9.53 -32.00 -9.53
CA ARG A 121 10.09 -33.34 -9.80
C ARG A 121 10.88 -33.81 -8.57
N VAL A 122 10.12 -34.20 -7.55
CA VAL A 122 10.60 -34.94 -6.38
C VAL A 122 11.03 -36.34 -6.85
N GLU A 123 12.28 -36.72 -6.56
CA GLU A 123 12.72 -38.12 -6.47
C GLU A 123 11.99 -38.86 -5.36
#